data_AF-A0A2E7JP64-F1
#
_entry.id   AF-A0A2E7JP64-F1
#
_cell.length_a   1.000
_cell.length_b   1.000
_cell.length_c   1.000
_cell.angle_alpha   90.00
_cell.angle_beta   90.00
_cell.angle_gamma   90.00
#
_symmetry.space_group_name_H-M   'P 1'
#
loop_
_entity.id
_entity.type
_entity.pdbx_description
1 polymer ?
#
loop_
_entity_poly.entity_id
_entity_poly.type
_entity_poly.pdbx_seq_one_letter_code
_entity_poly.pdbx_strand_id
1 'polypeptide(L)' 'MRIAITLLTMALMAAPAKAQTVVGQPALDFSLESLDGDLITLSDLQGQVVLLFFLGYT' A
#
# COMPACT_ATOMS: atom_id res chain seq x y z
N MET A 1 -19.42 30.04 -13.16
CA MET A 1 -18.99 28.93 -14.03
C MET A 1 -17.48 28.78 -14.21
N ARG A 2 -16.61 29.71 -13.75
CA ARG A 2 -15.14 29.56 -13.84
C ARG A 2 -14.51 28.78 -12.69
N ILE A 3 -15.04 28.93 -11.46
CA ILE A 3 -14.52 28.29 -10.23
C ILE A 3 -14.72 26.76 -10.24
N ALA A 4 -15.85 26.29 -10.78
CA ALA A 4 -16.14 24.86 -10.88
C ALA A 4 -15.18 24.12 -11.83
N ILE A 5 -14.71 24.80 -12.87
CA ILE A 5 -13.74 24.24 -13.83
C ILE A 5 -12.35 24.15 -13.18
N THR A 6 -11.96 25.15 -12.36
CA THR A 6 -10.65 25.16 -11.69
C THR A 6 -10.50 24.05 -10.64
N LEU A 7 -11.57 23.74 -9.88
CA LEU A 7 -11.56 22.65 -8.91
C LEU A 7 -11.50 21.28 -9.58
N LEU A 8 -12.19 21.11 -10.72
CA LEU A 8 -12.20 19.87 -11.48
C LEU A 8 -10.82 19.56 -12.08
N THR A 9 -10.05 20.57 -12.51
CA THR A 9 -8.68 20.38 -13.00
C THR A 9 -7.69 19.99 -11.91
N MET A 10 -7.90 20.42 -10.66
CA MET A 10 -6.97 20.14 -9.56
C MET A 10 -7.10 18.70 -9.03
N ALA A 11 -8.30 18.13 -9.05
CA ALA A 11 -8.54 16.73 -8.69
C ALA A 11 -7.93 15.74 -9.71
N LEU A 12 -7.84 16.13 -10.99
CA LEU A 12 -7.31 15.27 -12.06
C LEU A 12 -5.77 15.13 -12.03
N MET A 13 -5.07 15.98 -11.28
CA MET A 13 -3.61 15.98 -11.15
C MET A 13 -3.11 15.28 -9.87
N ALA A 14 -4.01 14.73 -9.05
CA ALA A 14 -3.62 13.94 -7.89
C ALA A 14 -3.07 12.59 -8.36
N ALA A 15 -1.77 12.52 -8.65
CA ALA A 15 -1.08 11.26 -8.81
C ALA A 15 -1.20 10.46 -7.50
N PRO A 16 -1.41 9.13 -7.56
CA PRO A 16 -1.41 8.31 -6.35
C PRO A 16 -0.06 8.53 -5.65
N ALA A 17 -0.11 8.99 -4.40
CA ALA A 17 1.08 9.09 -3.58
C ALA A 17 1.71 7.70 -3.52
N LYS A 18 2.96 7.57 -3.98
CA LYS A 18 3.68 6.32 -3.83
C LYS A 18 3.90 6.10 -2.34
N ALA A 19 3.39 4.99 -1.82
CA ALA A 19 3.66 4.60 -0.45
C ALA A 19 5.18 4.37 -0.31
N GLN A 20 5.80 5.11 0.61
CA GLN A 20 7.24 5.01 0.89
C GLN A 20 7.43 4.30 2.22
N THR A 21 8.26 3.27 2.22
CA THR A 21 8.67 2.57 3.45
C THR A 21 9.76 3.37 4.17
N VAL A 22 9.55 3.69 5.45
CA VAL A 22 10.51 4.42 6.28
C VAL A 22 10.88 3.57 7.48
N VAL A 23 12.17 3.33 7.70
CA VAL A 23 12.66 2.54 8.83
C VAL A 23 12.26 3.20 10.15
N GLY A 24 11.77 2.39 11.10
CA GLY A 24 11.29 2.84 12.41
C GLY A 24 9.83 3.30 12.42
N GLN A 25 9.19 3.43 11.26
CA GLN A 25 7.73 3.53 11.17
C GLN A 25 7.11 2.12 11.04
N PRO A 26 5.82 1.95 11.37
CA PRO A 26 5.10 0.73 11.08
C PRO A 26 5.27 0.33 9.60
N ALA A 27 5.46 -0.96 9.34
CA ALA A 27 5.47 -1.47 7.99
C ALA A 27 4.11 -1.20 7.33
N LEU A 28 4.11 -0.96 6.02
CA LEU A 28 2.87 -0.77 5.27
C LEU A 28 2.07 -2.07 5.32
N ASP A 29 0.80 -1.95 5.70
CA ASP A 29 -0.08 -3.10 5.69
C ASP A 29 -0.46 -3.45 4.25
N PHE A 30 -0.48 -4.74 3.96
CA PHE A 30 -0.90 -5.29 2.68
C PHE A 30 -1.53 -6.65 2.90
N SER A 31 -2.31 -7.08 1.92
CA SER A 31 -2.96 -8.39 1.94
C SER A 31 -2.50 -9.22 0.75
N LEU A 32 -2.26 -10.50 0.99
CA LEU A 32 -1.97 -11.49 -0.04
C LEU A 32 -2.80 -12.74 0.19
N GLU A 33 -3.10 -13.43 -0.89
CA GLU A 33 -3.62 -14.79 -0.81
C GLU A 33 -2.49 -15.73 -0.39
N SER A 34 -2.75 -16.55 0.62
CA SER A 34 -1.86 -17.62 1.05
C SER A 34 -1.91 -18.80 0.07
N LEU A 35 -1.03 -19.79 0.27
CA LEU A 35 -1.03 -21.00 -0.56
C LEU A 35 -2.31 -21.83 -0.41
N ASP A 36 -3.02 -21.67 0.71
CA ASP A 36 -4.28 -22.37 0.98
C ASP A 36 -5.50 -21.59 0.46
N GLY A 37 -5.30 -20.41 -0.14
CA GLY A 37 -6.36 -19.54 -0.68
C GLY A 37 -6.92 -18.53 0.32
N ASP A 38 -6.47 -18.57 1.58
CA ASP A 38 -6.92 -17.61 2.59
C ASP A 38 -6.28 -16.23 2.36
N LEU A 39 -7.08 -15.17 2.53
CA LEU A 39 -6.57 -13.81 2.52
C LEU A 39 -5.91 -13.50 3.88
N ILE A 40 -4.62 -13.17 3.86
CA ILE A 40 -3.83 -12.80 5.05
C ILE A 40 -3.35 -11.37 4.90
N THR A 41 -3.38 -10.60 6.00
CA THR A 41 -2.79 -9.26 6.09
C THR A 41 -1.49 -9.28 6.88
N LEU A 42 -0.59 -8.32 6.63
CA LEU A 42 0.61 -8.18 7.46
C LEU A 42 0.26 -7.86 8.92
N SER A 43 -0.82 -7.10 9.15
CA SER A 43 -1.31 -6.79 10.49
C SER A 43 -1.73 -8.01 11.30
N ASP A 44 -2.14 -9.11 10.66
CA ASP A 44 -2.48 -10.36 11.36
C ASP A 44 -1.26 -11.00 12.03
N LEU A 45 -0.03 -10.63 11.62
CA LEU A 45 1.23 -11.18 12.13
C LEU A 45 1.90 -10.30 13.21
N GLN A 46 1.22 -9.26 13.70
CA GLN A 46 1.75 -8.40 14.75
C GLN A 46 2.09 -9.19 16.04
N GLY A 47 3.09 -8.69 16.79
CA GLY A 47 3.62 -9.35 17.99
C GLY A 47 4.73 -10.37 17.69
N GLN A 48 5.10 -10.54 16.43
CA GLN A 48 6.18 -11.43 16.00
C GLN A 48 7.22 -10.66 15.17
N VAL A 49 8.44 -11.19 15.10
CA VAL A 49 9.45 -10.70 14.14
C VAL A 49 9.17 -11.36 12.80
N VAL A 50 8.80 -10.55 11.80
CA VAL A 50 8.43 -11.02 10.46
C VAL A 50 9.50 -10.60 9.45
N LEU A 51 9.96 -11.56 8.63
CA LEU A 51 10.84 -11.29 7.49
C LEU A 51 10.02 -11.29 6.20
N LEU A 52 9.94 -10.13 5.53
CA LEU A 52 9.34 -10.04 4.21
C LEU A 52 10.36 -10.45 3.15
N PHE A 53 10.09 -11.56 2.47
CA PHE A 53 10.97 -12.11 1.45
C PHE A 53 10.29 -12.08 0.08
N PHE A 54 10.74 -11.17 -0.78
CA PHE A 54 10.24 -11.03 -2.14
C PHE A 54 11.12 -11.85 -3.09
N LEU A 55 10.52 -12.88 -3.70
CA LEU A 55 11.16 -13.74 -4.69
C LEU A 55 10.69 -13.38 -6.09
N GLY A 56 11.59 -13.49 -7.07
CA GLY A 56 11.27 -13.36 -8.49
C GLY A 56 12.36 -14.02 -9.33
N TYR A 57 11.96 -14.80 -10.32
CA TYR A 57 12.85 -15.29 -11.37
C TYR A 57 12.43 -14.62 -12.69
N THR A 58 13.43 -14.23 -13.49
CA THR A 58 13.26 -13.65 -14.83
C THR A 58 13.69 -14.63 -15.89
#